data_AF-A0A3N7YYM0-F1
#
_entry.id   AF-A0A3N7YYM0-F1
#
_cell.length_a   1.000
_cell.length_b   1.000
_cell.length_c   1.000
_cell.angle_alpha   90.00
_cell.angle_beta   90.00
_cell.angle_gamma   90.00
#
_symmetry.space_group_name_H-M   'P 1'
#
loop_
_entity.id
_entity.type
_entity.pdbx_description
1 polymer ?
#
loop_
_entity_poly.entity_id
_entity_poly.type
_entity_poly.pdbx_seq_one_letter_code
_entity_poly.pdbx_strand_id
1 'polypeptide(L)' 'AILSVLFDAMHVFWADCNDGRLPKSSTVAHAIDERLGLRAQASGEGSRTGQAYASAIRPDWVKDADNRHHSRRSAS' A
#
# COMPACT_ATOMS: atom_id res chain seq x y z
N ALA A 1 4.85 -13.94 12.89
CA ALA A 1 5.52 -12.65 13.18
C ALA A 1 5.02 -11.61 12.17
N ILE A 2 4.58 -10.43 12.63
CA ILE A 2 3.96 -9.41 11.75
C ILE A 2 4.96 -8.83 10.74
N LEU A 3 6.20 -8.58 11.17
CA LEU A 3 7.27 -8.05 10.30
C LEU A 3 7.54 -8.92 9.07
N SER A 4 7.57 -10.24 9.22
CA SER A 4 7.78 -11.16 8.09
C SER A 4 6.68 -11.05 7.04
N VAL A 5 5.42 -10.86 7.47
CA VAL A 5 4.28 -10.65 6.57
C VAL A 5 4.39 -9.32 5.83
N LEU A 6 4.86 -8.27 6.52
CA LEU A 6 5.06 -6.97 5.90
C LEU A 6 6.19 -6.98 4.87
N PHE A 7 7.31 -7.64 5.16
CA PHE A 7 8.40 -7.80 4.20
C PHE A 7 7.99 -8.65 2.99
N ASP A 8 7.23 -9.73 3.19
CA ASP A 8 6.68 -10.55 2.10
C ASP A 8 5.75 -9.73 1.21
N ALA A 9 4.79 -9.01 1.80
CA ALA A 9 3.92 -8.12 1.06
C ALA A 9 4.72 -7.05 0.32
N MET A 10 5.74 -6.48 0.97
CA MET A 10 6.59 -5.48 0.33
C MET A 10 7.29 -6.05 -0.91
N HIS A 11 7.86 -7.24 -0.81
CA HIS A 11 8.52 -7.89 -1.94
C HIS A 11 7.52 -8.23 -3.06
N VAL A 12 6.38 -8.86 -2.73
CA VAL A 12 5.36 -9.27 -3.72
C VAL A 12 4.78 -8.08 -4.49
N PHE A 13 4.54 -6.95 -3.82
CA PHE A 13 3.89 -5.80 -4.45
C PHE A 13 4.86 -4.79 -5.06
N TRP A 14 6.10 -4.70 -4.54
CA TRP A 14 7.03 -3.64 -4.94
C TRP A 14 8.29 -4.14 -5.65
N ALA A 15 8.64 -5.44 -5.62
CA ALA A 15 9.88 -5.91 -6.25
C ALA A 15 9.91 -5.70 -7.78
N ASP A 16 8.77 -5.91 -8.45
CA ASP A 16 8.63 -5.73 -9.91
C ASP A 16 7.85 -4.46 -10.29
N CYS A 17 7.62 -3.58 -9.31
CA CYS A 17 6.77 -2.41 -9.52
C CYS A 17 7.55 -1.32 -10.26
N ASN A 18 7.11 -1.01 -11.47
CA ASN A 18 7.65 0.05 -12.31
C ASN A 18 6.79 1.32 -12.18
N ASP A 19 7.36 2.50 -12.41
CA ASP A 19 6.73 3.83 -12.18
C ASP A 19 5.30 4.00 -12.77
N GLY A 20 4.91 3.19 -13.76
CA GLY A 20 3.57 3.20 -14.39
C GLY A 20 2.53 2.24 -13.82
N ARG A 21 2.89 1.33 -12.89
CA ARG A 21 1.99 0.28 -12.36
C ARG A 21 2.10 0.14 -10.84
N LEU A 22 1.84 1.24 -10.14
CA LEU A 22 1.77 1.25 -8.69
C LEU A 22 0.55 0.44 -8.21
N PRO A 23 0.73 -0.55 -7.31
CA PRO A 23 -0.39 -1.26 -6.70
C PRO A 23 -1.21 -0.27 -5.87
N LYS A 24 -2.53 -0.41 -5.92
CA LYS A 24 -3.42 0.40 -5.07
C LYS A 24 -3.18 0.02 -3.60
N SER A 25 -3.10 1.03 -2.74
CA SER A 25 -2.93 0.83 -1.28
C SER A 25 -4.03 -0.06 -0.69
N SER A 26 -5.25 -0.02 -1.23
CA SER A 26 -6.36 -0.88 -0.81
C SER A 26 -6.14 -2.36 -1.15
N THR A 27 -5.49 -2.66 -2.27
CA THR A 27 -5.12 -4.03 -2.65
C THR A 27 -4.02 -4.58 -1.73
N VAL A 28 -3.02 -3.76 -1.43
CA VAL A 28 -1.95 -4.13 -0.49
C VAL A 28 -2.51 -4.33 0.92
N ALA A 29 -3.43 -3.47 1.36
CA ALA A 29 -4.09 -3.58 2.66
C ALA A 29 -4.89 -4.89 2.81
N HIS A 30 -5.71 -5.24 1.81
CA HIS A 30 -6.45 -6.52 1.81
C HIS A 30 -5.52 -7.72 1.86
N ALA A 31 -4.43 -7.69 1.11
CA ALA A 31 -3.45 -8.77 1.09
C ALA A 31 -2.71 -8.94 2.43
N ILE A 32 -2.52 -7.84 3.17
CA ILE A 32 -2.00 -7.87 4.55
C ILE A 32 -3.08 -8.40 5.50
N ASP A 33 -4.33 -7.97 5.33
CA ASP A 33 -5.44 -8.42 6.16
C ASP A 33 -5.67 -9.93 6.06
N GLU A 34 -5.65 -10.50 4.86
CA GLU A 34 -5.77 -11.94 4.63
C GLU A 34 -4.65 -12.72 5.31
N ARG A 35 -3.39 -12.23 5.21
CA ARG A 35 -2.22 -12.89 5.81
C ARG A 35 -2.19 -12.77 7.35
N LEU A 36 -2.75 -11.69 7.90
CA LEU A 36 -2.79 -11.43 9.36
C LEU A 36 -4.12 -11.85 10.01
N GLY A 37 -5.11 -12.30 9.24
CA GLY A 37 -6.45 -12.60 9.73
C GLY A 37 -7.21 -11.37 10.23
N LEU A 38 -6.92 -10.19 9.68
CA LEU A 38 -7.58 -8.94 10.06
C LEU A 38 -8.94 -8.83 9.37
N ARG A 39 -9.88 -8.21 10.06
CA ARG A 39 -11.25 -8.07 9.56
C ARG A 39 -11.38 -6.81 8.70
N ALA A 40 -11.78 -6.99 7.44
CA ALA A 40 -12.09 -5.88 6.54
C ALA A 40 -13.20 -4.98 7.13
N GLN A 41 -13.19 -3.71 6.73
CA GLN A 41 -14.21 -2.75 7.14
C GLN A 41 -15.56 -3.09 6.50
N ALA A 42 -16.66 -2.69 7.16
CA ALA A 42 -18.02 -2.88 6.65
C ALA A 42 -18.27 -2.18 5.30
N SER A 43 -17.44 -1.19 4.94
CA SER A 43 -17.44 -0.50 3.66
C SER A 43 -16.87 -1.33 2.49
N GLY A 44 -16.30 -2.51 2.76
CA GLY A 44 -15.58 -3.32 1.75
C GLY A 44 -14.11 -2.92 1.57
N GLU A 45 -13.65 -1.90 2.29
CA GLU A 45 -12.22 -1.57 2.34
C GLU A 45 -11.45 -2.51 3.28
N GLY A 46 -10.14 -2.63 3.05
CA GLY A 46 -9.24 -3.30 3.98
C GLY A 46 -9.31 -2.70 5.39
N SER A 47 -8.96 -3.48 6.40
CA SER A 47 -8.94 -3.06 7.80
C SER A 47 -8.09 -1.81 8.00
N ARG A 48 -8.44 -0.97 8.97
CA ARG A 48 -7.65 0.25 9.28
C ARG A 48 -6.19 -0.09 9.59
N THR A 49 -5.97 -1.23 10.24
CA THR A 49 -4.64 -1.75 10.56
C THR A 49 -3.89 -2.17 9.29
N GLY A 50 -4.54 -2.88 8.37
CA GLY A 50 -3.99 -3.25 7.06
C GLY A 50 -3.66 -2.04 6.20
N GLN A 51 -4.49 -1.00 6.22
CA GLN A 51 -4.23 0.27 5.53
C GLN A 51 -3.03 1.02 6.12
N ALA A 52 -2.89 1.05 7.45
CA ALA A 52 -1.74 1.65 8.11
C ALA A 52 -0.44 0.91 7.74
N TYR A 53 -0.47 -0.43 7.73
CA TYR A 53 0.65 -1.24 7.32
C TYR A 53 0.99 -1.09 5.84
N ALA A 54 -0.01 -1.09 4.95
CA ALA A 54 0.18 -0.85 3.52
C ALA A 54 0.87 0.50 3.26
N SER A 55 0.51 1.52 4.04
CA SER A 55 1.14 2.85 3.96
C SER A 55 2.58 2.84 4.46
N ALA A 56 2.88 2.07 5.52
CA ALA A 56 4.21 1.98 6.13
C ALA A 56 5.25 1.25 5.25
N ILE A 57 4.80 0.35 4.37
CA ILE A 57 5.69 -0.41 3.47
C ILE A 57 5.84 0.20 2.07
N ARG A 58 5.25 1.38 1.80
CA ARG A 58 5.42 2.05 0.50
C ARG A 58 6.88 2.49 0.33
N PRO A 59 7.51 2.22 -0.83
CA PRO A 59 8.83 2.77 -1.13
C PRO A 59 8.81 4.30 -1.18
N ASP A 60 9.91 4.94 -0.77
CA ASP A 60 9.99 6.41 -0.73
C ASP A 60 9.84 7.06 -2.13
N TRP A 61 10.32 6.40 -3.19
CA TRP A 61 10.16 6.89 -4.57
C TRP A 61 8.69 6.96 -5.00
N VAL A 62 7.84 6.07 -4.49
CA VAL A 62 6.39 6.05 -4.73
C VAL A 62 5.71 7.23 -4.04
N LYS A 63 6.15 7.55 -2.82
CA LYS A 63 5.66 8.71 -2.07
C LYS A 63 6.04 10.02 -2.75
N ASP A 64 7.24 10.09 -3.33
CA ASP A 64 7.68 11.25 -4.10
C ASP A 64 6.88 11.41 -5.41
N ALA A 65 6.54 10.31 -6.09
CA ALA A 65 5.67 10.32 -7.27
C ALA A 65 4.23 10.81 -6.97
N ASP A 66 3.69 10.44 -5.81
CA ASP A 66 2.38 10.91 -5.31
C ASP A 66 2.39 12.45 -5.10
N ASN A 67 3.45 12.94 -4.43
CA ASN A 67 3.63 14.37 -4.19
C ASN A 67 3.80 15.18 -5.48
N ARG A 68 4.46 14.61 -6.50
CA ARG A 68 4.60 15.23 -7.84
C ARG A 68 3.28 15.33 -8.59
N HIS A 69 2.34 14.40 -8.37
CA HIS A 69 1.00 14.51 -8.93
C HIS A 69 0.18 15.59 -8.24
N HIS A 70 0.34 15.75 -6.92
CA HIS A 70 -0.30 16.83 -6.17
C HIS A 70 0.22 18.21 -6.59
N SER A 71 1.53 18.38 -6.73
CA SER A 71 2.11 19.67 -7.15
C SER A 71 1.70 20.07 -8.57
N ARG A 72 1.53 19.10 -9.48
CA ARG A 72 1.00 19.35 -10.83
C ARG A 72 -0.48 19.72 -10.86
N ARG A 73 -1.29 19.22 -9.93
CA ARG A 73 -2.73 19.52 -9.87
C ARG A 73 -3.02 20.86 -9.18
N SER A 74 -2.08 21.38 -8.38
CA SER A 74 -2.18 22.72 -7.78
C SER A 74 -1.74 23.85 -8.71
N ALA A 75 -1.26 23.55 -9.92
CA ALA A 75 -0.75 24.53 -10.88
C ALA A 75 -1.70 24.80 -12.06
N SER A 76 -2.98 24.45 -11.93
CA SER A 76 -4.02 24.66 -12.96
C SER A 76 -5.18 25.49 -12.44
#